data_AF-A0A971B7E0-F1
#
_entry.id   AF-A0A971B7E0-F1
#
_cell.length_a   1.000
_cell.length_b   1.000
_cell.length_c   1.000
_cell.angle_alpha   90.00
_cell.angle_beta   90.00
_cell.angle_gamma   90.00
#
_symmetry.space_group_name_H-M   'P 1'
#
loop_
_entity.id
_entity.type
_entity.pdbx_description
1 polymer ?
#
loop_
_entity_poly.entity_id
_entity_poly.type
_entity_poly.pdbx_seq_one_letter_code
_entity_poly.pdbx_strand_id
1 'polypeptide(L)'
;MLQRERRRADRNGETFSLIIMAPRNAQHGKTLLPELTRVLQSRLRATDDVGRIDEDRLGVLLPDTPSAGAWTVVDHVVHLLPKDILSPICEVYTYPSFDEGEEELGSSLDDRELEGVPVGEGSLRSGDVALPDGRRMETLFVIPQPAWKRGMDVLGALVGLVLLSPILAAAAIAVKLTSPGPVFFRQLRRGQGGRAFTLYKFRSMIDGAEAMQPALRCRNEQDGPAFKIKADPRITPLGRFLRRTGLDEFPQLWNVLKGDMTLVGPRPLPCRESDTSETWQRRRLDAKPGLTCIWQSRGHDKVSFAEWMRMDMRYLERQNLSLDAGLIAKTVFMVVRCKASG
;
A
#
# COMPACT_ATOMS: atom_id res chain seq x y z
N MET A 1 21.00 4.62 8.90
CA MET A 1 21.35 3.19 8.69
C MET A 1 20.25 2.46 7.93
N LEU A 2 19.01 2.42 8.42
CA LEU A 2 17.90 1.68 7.80
C LEU A 2 17.67 1.97 6.29
N GLN A 3 17.69 3.24 5.88
CA GLN A 3 17.57 3.62 4.45
C GLN A 3 18.74 3.13 3.57
N ARG A 4 19.94 2.98 4.16
CA ARG A 4 21.12 2.45 3.47
C ARG A 4 20.97 0.95 3.25
N GLU A 5 20.57 0.22 4.30
CA GLU A 5 20.34 -1.23 4.20
C GLU A 5 19.16 -1.54 3.27
N ARG A 6 18.11 -0.73 3.27
CA ARG A 6 17.03 -0.87 2.27
C ARG A 6 17.54 -0.79 0.84
N ARG A 7 18.38 0.20 0.52
CA ARG A 7 18.98 0.33 -0.83
C ARG A 7 19.92 -0.82 -1.18
N ARG A 8 20.62 -1.38 -0.17
CA ARG A 8 21.46 -2.56 -0.35
C ARG A 8 20.60 -3.78 -0.70
N ALA A 9 19.57 -4.05 0.11
CA ALA A 9 18.60 -5.12 -0.10
C ALA A 9 17.93 -5.02 -1.48
N ASP A 10 17.46 -3.83 -1.86
CA ASP A 10 16.85 -3.58 -3.16
C ASP A 10 17.77 -3.91 -4.35
N ARG A 11 19.08 -3.71 -4.20
CA ARG A 11 20.08 -3.95 -5.25
C ARG A 11 20.50 -5.41 -5.32
N ASN A 12 20.62 -6.07 -4.18
CA ASN A 12 21.17 -7.42 -4.08
C ASN A 12 20.08 -8.51 -4.07
N GLY A 13 18.81 -8.14 -3.82
CA GLY A 13 17.72 -9.09 -3.61
C GLY A 13 17.76 -9.79 -2.24
N GLU A 14 18.60 -9.32 -1.32
CA GLU A 14 18.78 -9.88 0.01
C GLU A 14 17.74 -9.32 1.00
N THR A 15 17.40 -10.11 2.02
CA THR A 15 16.52 -9.67 3.11
C THR A 15 17.33 -9.10 4.27
N PHE A 16 16.76 -8.18 5.04
CA PHE A 16 17.32 -7.83 6.34
C PHE A 16 16.22 -7.68 7.38
N SER A 17 16.60 -7.83 8.64
CA SER A 17 15.66 -7.73 9.77
C SER A 17 16.10 -6.66 10.76
N LEU A 18 15.12 -6.04 11.40
CA LEU A 18 15.31 -5.12 12.51
C LEU A 18 14.57 -5.69 13.71
N ILE A 19 15.30 -5.94 14.79
CA ILE A 19 14.72 -6.31 16.07
C ILE A 19 14.61 -5.04 16.91
N ILE A 20 13.43 -4.80 17.47
CA ILE A 20 13.20 -3.75 18.47
C ILE A 20 12.94 -4.45 19.81
N MET A 21 13.76 -4.14 20.82
CA MET A 21 13.62 -4.64 22.18
C MET A 21 13.24 -3.47 23.10
N ALA A 22 12.13 -3.61 23.82
CA ALA A 22 11.58 -2.58 24.69
C ALA A 22 11.30 -3.12 26.10
N PRO A 23 11.53 -2.33 27.16
CA PRO A 23 11.12 -2.67 28.51
C PRO A 23 9.61 -2.59 28.66
N ARG A 24 9.09 -3.30 29.66
CA ARG A 24 7.65 -3.31 30.00
C ARG A 24 7.19 -2.02 30.70
N ASN A 25 8.11 -1.33 31.37
CA ASN A 25 7.89 -0.06 32.05
C ASN A 25 9.24 0.63 32.32
N ALA A 26 9.22 1.88 32.78
CA ALA A 26 10.43 2.68 33.01
C ALA A 26 11.36 2.10 34.08
N GLN A 27 10.82 1.46 35.13
CA GLN A 27 11.65 0.82 36.17
C GLN A 27 12.39 -0.40 35.61
N HIS A 28 11.69 -1.22 34.82
CA HIS A 28 12.27 -2.35 34.10
C HIS A 28 13.35 -1.89 33.11
N GLY A 29 13.17 -0.76 32.43
CA GLY A 29 14.18 -0.20 31.52
C GLY A 29 15.53 0.07 32.18
N LYS A 30 15.54 0.54 33.44
CA LYS A 30 16.78 0.85 34.17
C LYS A 30 17.67 -0.37 34.41
N THR A 31 17.07 -1.54 34.62
CA THR A 31 17.81 -2.79 34.84
C THR A 31 18.07 -3.55 33.53
N LEU A 32 17.11 -3.53 32.61
CA LEU A 32 17.15 -4.30 31.37
C LEU A 32 18.13 -3.73 30.33
N LEU A 33 18.13 -2.41 30.10
CA LEU A 33 18.91 -1.81 29.00
C LEU A 33 20.44 -1.99 29.14
N PRO A 34 21.05 -1.84 30.34
CA PRO A 34 22.48 -2.12 30.50
C PRO A 34 22.82 -3.59 30.21
N GLU A 35 22.01 -4.53 30.71
CA GLU A 35 22.24 -5.96 30.51
C GLU A 35 22.01 -6.39 29.06
N LEU A 36 20.96 -5.88 28.39
CA LEU A 36 20.75 -6.10 26.96
C LEU A 36 21.94 -5.60 26.15
N THR A 37 22.43 -4.40 26.43
CA THR A 37 23.58 -3.82 25.72
C THR A 37 24.82 -4.72 25.88
N ARG A 38 25.07 -5.20 27.11
CA ARG A 38 26.18 -6.12 27.42
C ARG A 38 26.06 -7.44 26.67
N VAL A 39 24.88 -8.06 26.68
CA VAL A 39 24.65 -9.34 25.99
C VAL A 39 24.80 -9.17 24.47
N LEU A 40 24.17 -8.14 23.89
CA LEU A 40 24.20 -7.89 22.46
C LEU A 40 25.61 -7.63 21.94
N GLN A 41 26.41 -6.80 22.62
CA GLN A 41 27.80 -6.52 22.24
C GLN A 41 28.69 -7.78 22.19
N SER A 42 28.36 -8.81 22.99
CA SER A 42 29.15 -10.05 23.05
C SER A 42 28.77 -11.11 22.00
N ARG A 43 27.62 -10.96 21.33
CA ARG A 43 27.02 -12.02 20.49
C ARG A 43 26.77 -11.63 19.05
N LEU A 44 26.73 -10.34 18.76
CA LEU A 44 26.43 -9.86 17.42
C LEU A 44 27.64 -9.94 16.49
N ARG A 45 27.36 -10.18 15.22
CA ARG A 45 28.38 -10.23 14.17
C ARG A 45 28.91 -8.83 13.91
N ALA A 46 30.10 -8.74 13.31
CA ALA A 46 30.67 -7.45 12.91
C ALA A 46 29.79 -6.67 11.89
N THR A 47 28.88 -7.36 11.20
CA THR A 47 27.93 -6.77 10.24
C THR A 47 26.65 -6.29 10.89
N ASP A 48 26.38 -6.68 12.14
CA ASP A 48 25.16 -6.33 12.83
C ASP A 48 25.36 -4.98 13.53
N ASP A 49 24.39 -4.08 13.41
CA ASP A 49 24.44 -2.77 14.05
C ASP A 49 23.48 -2.74 15.24
N VAL A 50 23.94 -2.24 16.39
CA VAL A 50 23.11 -1.97 17.57
C VAL A 50 23.03 -0.48 17.82
N GLY A 51 21.83 0.02 18.12
CA GLY A 51 21.64 1.39 18.53
C GLY A 51 20.42 1.57 19.41
N ARG A 52 20.35 2.71 20.11
CA ARG A 52 19.12 3.15 20.76
C ARG A 52 18.19 3.76 19.70
N ILE A 53 16.93 3.34 19.70
CA ILE A 53 15.87 3.95 18.87
C ILE A 53 15.35 5.21 19.56
N ASP A 54 15.20 5.14 20.88
CA ASP A 54 14.89 6.26 21.78
C ASP A 54 15.44 5.95 23.19
N GLU A 55 14.99 6.68 24.20
CA GLU A 55 15.44 6.51 25.59
C GLU A 55 15.14 5.11 26.14
N ASP A 56 14.07 4.45 25.71
CA ASP A 56 13.65 3.21 26.33
C ASP A 56 13.84 2.00 25.41
N ARG A 57 14.12 2.18 24.12
CA ARG A 57 14.15 1.06 23.14
C ARG A 57 15.51 0.87 22.49
N LEU A 58 15.93 -0.39 22.39
CA LEU A 58 17.10 -0.81 21.63
C LEU A 58 16.68 -1.42 20.29
N GLY A 59 17.43 -1.08 19.24
CA GLY A 59 17.30 -1.63 17.91
C GLY A 59 18.53 -2.44 17.55
N VAL A 60 18.33 -3.61 16.93
CA VAL A 60 19.38 -4.45 16.36
C VAL A 60 19.06 -4.68 14.90
N LEU A 61 19.94 -4.18 14.03
CA LEU A 61 19.83 -4.34 12.59
C LEU A 61 20.67 -5.53 12.16
N LEU A 62 20.02 -6.50 11.52
CA LEU A 62 20.61 -7.76 11.08
C LEU A 62 20.57 -7.82 9.54
N PRO A 63 21.64 -7.43 8.85
CA PRO A 63 21.74 -7.62 7.40
C PRO A 63 21.67 -9.11 7.03
N ASP A 64 21.16 -9.41 5.84
CA ASP A 64 21.11 -10.76 5.25
C ASP A 64 20.43 -11.81 6.14
N THR A 65 19.52 -11.36 7.00
CA THR A 65 18.88 -12.20 8.01
C THR A 65 17.36 -12.18 7.82
N PRO A 66 16.74 -13.34 7.52
CA PRO A 66 15.29 -13.45 7.40
C PRO A 66 14.62 -13.43 8.79
N SER A 67 13.29 -13.33 8.82
CA SER A 67 12.51 -13.24 10.07
C SER A 67 12.81 -14.39 11.04
N ALA A 68 12.87 -15.63 10.56
CA ALA A 68 13.20 -16.79 11.39
C ALA A 68 14.58 -16.67 12.04
N GLY A 69 15.58 -16.18 11.30
CA GLY A 69 16.93 -15.95 11.84
C GLY A 69 16.97 -14.85 12.90
N ALA A 70 16.17 -13.79 12.70
CA ALA A 70 16.04 -12.72 13.69
C ALA A 70 15.37 -13.21 14.98
N TRP A 71 14.35 -14.06 14.90
CA TRP A 71 13.73 -14.69 16.08
C TRP A 71 14.70 -15.60 16.83
N THR A 72 15.55 -16.37 16.13
CA THR A 72 16.62 -17.13 16.79
C THR A 72 17.57 -16.22 17.58
N VAL A 73 17.93 -15.05 17.05
CA VAL A 73 18.74 -14.07 17.78
C VAL A 73 18.00 -13.56 19.01
N VAL A 74 16.71 -13.24 18.90
CA VAL A 74 15.87 -12.85 20.05
C VAL A 74 15.89 -13.92 21.12
N ASP A 75 15.61 -15.17 20.77
CA ASP A 75 15.57 -16.29 21.72
C ASP A 75 16.92 -16.46 22.41
N HIS A 76 18.02 -16.41 21.66
CA HIS A 76 19.37 -16.53 22.22
C HIS A 76 19.68 -15.38 23.20
N VAL A 77 19.34 -14.14 22.84
CA VAL A 77 19.57 -12.97 23.71
C VAL A 77 18.74 -13.08 24.99
N VAL A 78 17.47 -13.46 24.89
CA VAL A 78 16.57 -13.60 26.05
C VAL A 78 17.05 -14.72 26.98
N HIS A 79 17.54 -15.84 26.45
CA HIS A 79 18.09 -16.93 27.26
C HIS A 79 19.38 -16.57 28.01
N LEU A 80 20.13 -15.57 27.52
CA LEU A 80 21.37 -15.10 28.14
C LEU A 80 21.14 -14.00 29.19
N LEU A 81 19.92 -13.45 29.28
CA LEU A 81 19.59 -12.49 30.32
C LEU A 81 19.58 -13.16 31.70
N PRO A 82 19.99 -12.44 32.76
CA PRO A 82 19.81 -12.90 34.14
C PRO A 82 18.35 -13.28 34.43
N LYS A 83 18.12 -14.41 35.13
CA LYS A 83 16.78 -14.97 35.39
C LYS A 83 15.88 -14.05 36.24
N ASP A 84 16.47 -13.12 36.97
CA ASP A 84 15.80 -12.10 37.79
C ASP A 84 15.29 -10.91 36.96
N ILE A 85 15.70 -10.79 35.70
CA ILE A 85 15.23 -9.75 34.78
C ILE A 85 14.09 -10.29 33.92
N LEU A 86 12.98 -9.56 33.91
CA LEU A 86 11.84 -9.88 33.06
C LEU A 86 12.23 -9.81 31.58
N SER A 87 11.67 -10.69 30.76
CA SER A 87 11.95 -10.65 29.32
C SER A 87 11.44 -9.33 28.69
N PRO A 88 12.22 -8.74 27.77
CA PRO A 88 11.79 -7.57 27.00
C PRO A 88 10.58 -7.89 26.12
N ILE A 89 9.88 -6.84 25.70
CA ILE A 89 8.94 -6.91 24.58
C ILE A 89 9.78 -6.83 23.30
N CYS A 90 9.66 -7.83 22.44
CA CYS A 90 10.41 -7.91 21.19
C CYS A 90 9.48 -7.77 19.98
N GLU A 91 9.87 -6.92 19.04
CA GLU A 91 9.22 -6.81 17.73
C GLU A 91 10.26 -7.07 16.64
N VAL A 92 9.97 -7.97 15.71
CA VAL A 92 10.82 -8.24 14.55
C VAL A 92 10.16 -7.64 13.32
N TYR A 93 10.92 -6.84 12.58
CA TYR A 93 10.55 -6.30 11.28
C TYR A 93 11.47 -6.92 10.22
N THR A 94 10.92 -7.34 9.07
CA THR A 94 11.74 -7.88 7.97
C THR A 94 11.42 -7.13 6.68
N TYR A 95 12.46 -6.87 5.88
CA TYR A 95 12.36 -6.26 4.57
C TYR A 95 13.06 -7.11 3.50
N PRO A 96 12.47 -7.24 2.29
CA PRO A 96 11.08 -6.92 1.99
C PRO A 96 10.09 -7.77 2.78
N SER A 97 8.93 -7.21 3.13
CA SER A 97 7.82 -8.03 3.61
C SER A 97 7.12 -8.67 2.41
N PHE A 98 7.20 -9.99 2.32
CA PHE A 98 6.36 -10.76 1.42
C PHE A 98 5.13 -11.19 2.20
N ASP A 99 3.95 -10.94 1.65
CA ASP A 99 2.70 -11.46 2.20
C ASP A 99 2.59 -12.94 1.81
N GLU A 100 3.23 -13.82 2.57
CA GLU A 100 2.97 -15.26 2.52
C GLU A 100 1.62 -15.55 3.17
N GLY A 101 0.49 -15.19 2.54
CA GLY A 101 -0.82 -15.57 3.10
C GLY A 101 -2.10 -14.90 2.59
N GLU A 102 -2.06 -13.87 1.74
CA GLU A 102 -3.30 -13.22 1.25
C GLU A 102 -3.85 -13.84 -0.06
N GLU A 103 -3.38 -15.02 -0.48
CA GLU A 103 -3.82 -15.64 -1.75
C GLU A 103 -5.26 -16.19 -1.73
N GLU A 104 -5.90 -16.41 -0.58
CA GLU A 104 -7.21 -17.11 -0.53
C GLU A 104 -8.47 -16.24 -0.30
N LEU A 105 -8.38 -14.98 0.11
CA LEU A 105 -9.57 -14.15 0.40
C LEU A 105 -10.04 -13.26 -0.77
N GLY A 106 -9.73 -13.65 -2.01
CA GLY A 106 -9.99 -12.85 -3.21
C GLY A 106 -11.11 -13.37 -4.13
N SER A 107 -11.79 -14.47 -3.80
CA SER A 107 -12.82 -15.05 -4.68
C SER A 107 -14.02 -15.58 -3.91
N SER A 108 -14.87 -14.66 -3.44
CA SER A 108 -16.33 -14.78 -3.27
C SER A 108 -16.75 -13.88 -2.11
N LEU A 109 -17.24 -12.69 -2.44
CA LEU A 109 -18.15 -11.98 -1.55
C LEU A 109 -19.38 -11.66 -2.39
N ASP A 110 -20.33 -12.59 -2.34
CA ASP A 110 -21.71 -12.36 -2.73
C ASP A 110 -22.36 -11.62 -1.56
N ASP A 111 -22.73 -10.35 -1.78
CA ASP A 111 -23.39 -9.47 -0.79
C ASP A 111 -24.87 -9.89 -0.64
N ARG A 112 -25.13 -11.09 -0.11
CA ARG A 112 -26.46 -11.56 0.28
C ARG A 112 -26.40 -12.47 1.50
N GLU A 113 -26.15 -11.88 2.67
CA GLU A 113 -26.67 -12.35 3.96
C GLU A 113 -26.18 -11.41 5.07
N LEU A 114 -26.89 -10.29 5.22
CA LEU A 114 -26.86 -9.48 6.44
C LEU A 114 -28.30 -9.45 6.96
N GLU A 115 -28.76 -10.55 7.56
CA GLU A 115 -29.87 -10.55 8.51
C GLU A 115 -30.02 -11.93 9.20
N GLY A 116 -29.65 -11.99 10.49
CA GLY A 116 -30.25 -12.89 11.47
C GLY A 116 -29.64 -14.27 11.70
N VAL A 117 -28.68 -14.40 12.64
CA VAL A 117 -28.45 -15.63 13.43
C VAL A 117 -27.93 -15.25 14.85
N PRO A 118 -28.41 -15.86 15.94
CA PRO A 118 -28.31 -15.32 17.30
C PRO A 118 -26.99 -15.65 18.03
N VAL A 119 -26.69 -14.84 19.04
CA VAL A 119 -25.57 -14.99 19.98
C VAL A 119 -25.80 -16.24 20.84
N GLY A 120 -24.89 -17.21 20.75
CA GLY A 120 -24.83 -18.38 21.62
C GLY A 120 -23.46 -18.47 22.31
N GLU A 121 -23.46 -18.48 23.63
CA GLU A 121 -22.30 -18.73 24.49
C GLU A 121 -21.84 -20.20 24.42
N GLY A 122 -20.53 -20.44 24.48
CA GLY A 122 -19.97 -21.68 25.05
C GLY A 122 -18.87 -22.41 24.27
N SER A 123 -17.69 -22.46 24.90
CA SER A 123 -16.69 -23.55 24.87
C SER A 123 -15.51 -23.53 23.86
N LEU A 124 -14.46 -22.82 24.27
CA LEU A 124 -13.09 -23.30 24.57
C LEU A 124 -12.36 -24.32 23.63
N ARG A 125 -11.23 -23.80 23.10
CA ARG A 125 -9.83 -24.33 23.03
C ARG A 125 -9.49 -25.56 22.19
N SER A 126 -8.60 -25.34 21.21
CA SER A 126 -7.32 -26.06 21.07
C SER A 126 -6.37 -25.36 20.09
N GLY A 127 -5.13 -25.05 20.52
CA GLY A 127 -3.97 -24.97 19.62
C GLY A 127 -3.28 -23.63 19.40
N ASP A 128 -2.81 -22.96 20.45
CA ASP A 128 -1.75 -21.96 20.39
C ASP A 128 -0.47 -22.56 19.78
N VAL A 129 0.01 -22.03 18.65
CA VAL A 129 1.33 -21.42 18.41
C VAL A 129 1.26 -20.78 17.02
N ALA A 130 0.79 -19.54 16.95
CA ALA A 130 1.12 -18.68 15.82
C ALA A 130 2.58 -18.27 16.00
N LEU A 131 3.46 -18.64 15.05
CA LEU A 131 4.76 -18.00 14.92
C LEU A 131 4.53 -16.48 14.90
N PRO A 132 5.29 -15.65 15.63
CA PRO A 132 5.02 -14.23 15.67
C PRO A 132 5.36 -13.60 14.30
N ASP A 133 4.33 -13.46 13.46
CA ASP A 133 4.39 -12.78 12.18
C ASP A 133 5.08 -11.42 12.37
N GLY A 134 6.25 -11.28 11.76
CA GLY A 134 7.03 -10.05 11.80
C GLY A 134 6.20 -8.87 11.29
N ARG A 135 6.38 -7.69 11.89
CA ARG A 135 5.73 -6.47 11.39
C ARG A 135 6.34 -6.06 10.05
N ARG A 136 5.50 -5.54 9.15
CA ARG A 136 5.95 -5.04 7.84
C ARG A 136 6.91 -3.86 8.01
N MET A 137 8.15 -4.01 7.56
CA MET A 137 9.16 -2.95 7.70
C MET A 137 8.84 -1.72 6.83
N GLU A 138 8.04 -1.87 5.79
CA GLU A 138 7.56 -0.79 4.91
C GLU A 138 6.82 0.30 5.68
N THR A 139 6.20 -0.05 6.80
CA THR A 139 5.54 0.92 7.69
C THR A 139 6.53 1.90 8.33
N LEU A 140 7.80 1.51 8.49
CA LEU A 140 8.87 2.35 9.03
C LEU A 140 9.43 3.35 7.99
N PHE A 141 9.16 3.11 6.71
CA PHE A 141 9.62 3.97 5.61
C PHE A 141 8.56 4.95 5.11
N VAL A 142 7.39 4.97 5.75
CA VAL A 142 6.28 5.83 5.37
C VAL A 142 6.70 7.31 5.35
N ILE A 143 6.47 7.97 4.22
CA ILE A 143 6.65 9.41 4.05
C ILE A 143 5.40 10.11 4.61
N PRO A 144 5.50 10.83 5.73
CA PRO A 144 4.36 11.54 6.28
C PRO A 144 3.86 12.60 5.30
N GLN A 145 2.54 12.70 5.16
CA GLN A 145 1.94 13.70 4.29
C GLN A 145 2.02 15.08 4.95
N PRO A 146 2.55 16.12 4.26
CA PRO A 146 2.56 17.47 4.79
C PRO A 146 1.15 18.02 5.04
N ALA A 147 0.97 18.85 6.06
CA ALA A 147 -0.33 19.43 6.41
C ALA A 147 -0.94 20.26 5.26
N TRP A 148 -0.12 21.02 4.52
CA TRP A 148 -0.58 21.79 3.35
C TRP A 148 -1.17 20.87 2.28
N LYS A 149 -0.57 19.70 2.07
CA LYS A 149 -0.99 18.73 1.06
C LYS A 149 -2.33 18.12 1.45
N ARG A 150 -2.51 17.83 2.74
CA ARG A 150 -3.80 17.36 3.26
C ARG A 150 -4.90 18.43 3.15
N GLY A 151 -4.59 19.69 3.44
CA GLY A 151 -5.53 20.81 3.27
C GLY A 151 -5.98 20.96 1.82
N MET A 152 -5.03 20.91 0.88
CA MET A 152 -5.32 20.94 -0.56
C MET A 152 -6.15 19.72 -1.00
N ASP A 153 -5.84 18.52 -0.51
CA ASP A 153 -6.59 17.31 -0.81
C ASP A 153 -8.05 17.39 -0.39
N VAL A 154 -8.29 17.80 0.85
CA VAL A 154 -9.66 17.91 1.40
C VAL A 154 -10.43 18.97 0.64
N LEU A 155 -9.85 20.16 0.44
CA LEU A 155 -10.49 21.25 -0.29
C LEU A 155 -10.81 20.85 -1.73
N GLY A 156 -9.83 20.32 -2.46
CA GLY A 156 -10.00 19.93 -3.85
C GLY A 156 -11.00 18.78 -4.03
N ALA A 157 -11.01 17.80 -3.12
CA ALA A 157 -11.97 16.71 -3.16
C ALA A 157 -13.40 17.17 -2.82
N LEU A 158 -13.58 18.05 -1.84
CA LEU A 158 -14.88 18.64 -1.53
C LEU A 158 -15.43 19.46 -2.70
N VAL A 159 -14.61 20.36 -3.25
CA VAL A 159 -15.00 21.18 -4.41
C VAL A 159 -15.35 20.28 -5.60
N GLY A 160 -14.53 19.28 -5.89
CA GLY A 160 -14.77 18.31 -6.96
C GLY A 160 -16.09 17.54 -6.77
N LEU A 161 -16.34 17.01 -5.57
CA LEU A 161 -17.56 16.26 -5.28
C LEU A 161 -18.82 17.14 -5.35
N VAL A 162 -18.77 18.36 -4.81
CA VAL A 162 -19.92 19.28 -4.83
C VAL A 162 -20.22 19.72 -6.26
N LEU A 163 -19.22 20.24 -6.99
CA LEU A 163 -19.42 20.76 -8.34
C LEU A 163 -19.79 19.67 -9.36
N LEU A 164 -19.24 18.47 -9.20
CA LEU A 164 -19.52 17.35 -10.11
C LEU A 164 -20.71 16.51 -9.67
N SER A 165 -21.28 16.72 -8.48
CA SER A 165 -22.39 15.92 -7.95
C SER A 165 -23.54 15.66 -8.94
N PRO A 166 -24.08 16.65 -9.71
CA PRO A 166 -25.13 16.36 -10.68
C PRO A 166 -24.67 15.43 -11.80
N ILE A 167 -23.42 15.58 -12.26
CA ILE A 167 -22.82 14.75 -13.30
C ILE A 167 -22.56 13.34 -12.77
N LEU A 168 -22.08 13.21 -11.54
CA LEU A 168 -21.85 11.91 -10.89
C LEU A 168 -23.18 11.16 -10.68
N ALA A 169 -24.24 11.87 -10.28
CA ALA A 169 -25.57 11.29 -10.15
C ALA A 169 -26.13 10.80 -11.50
N ALA A 170 -26.01 11.61 -12.56
CA ALA A 170 -26.41 11.21 -13.91
C ALA A 170 -25.61 10.00 -14.41
N ALA A 171 -24.29 9.97 -14.19
CA ALA A 171 -23.44 8.84 -14.54
C ALA A 171 -23.83 7.57 -13.77
N ALA A 172 -24.13 7.69 -12.47
CA ALA A 172 -24.59 6.59 -11.64
C ALA A 172 -25.89 5.96 -12.17
N ILE A 173 -26.88 6.79 -12.51
CA ILE A 173 -28.14 6.36 -13.10
C ILE A 173 -27.89 5.67 -14.45
N ALA A 174 -27.09 6.28 -15.33
CA ALA A 174 -26.77 5.72 -16.63
C ALA A 174 -26.11 4.32 -16.50
N VAL A 175 -25.13 4.15 -15.61
CA VAL A 175 -24.49 2.85 -15.36
C VAL A 175 -25.50 1.79 -14.92
N LYS A 176 -26.43 2.17 -14.02
CA LYS A 176 -27.46 1.26 -13.51
C LYS A 176 -28.47 0.84 -14.58
N LEU A 177 -28.84 1.76 -15.47
CA LEU A 177 -29.82 1.50 -16.53
C LEU A 177 -29.24 0.73 -17.72
N THR A 178 -27.95 0.91 -18.03
CA THR A 178 -27.34 0.30 -19.22
C THR A 178 -26.66 -1.05 -18.97
N SER A 179 -26.50 -1.48 -17.72
CA SER A 179 -25.81 -2.74 -17.40
C SER A 179 -26.26 -3.35 -16.06
N PRO A 180 -26.41 -4.68 -15.96
CA PRO A 180 -26.78 -5.35 -14.71
C PRO A 180 -25.66 -5.25 -13.65
N GLY A 181 -26.03 -5.21 -12.36
CA GLY A 181 -25.12 -5.23 -11.19
C GLY A 181 -24.93 -3.86 -10.48
N PRO A 182 -23.85 -3.67 -9.68
CA PRO A 182 -23.60 -2.46 -8.90
C PRO A 182 -23.07 -1.26 -9.72
N VAL A 183 -23.44 -0.05 -9.31
CA VAL A 183 -22.98 1.20 -9.95
C VAL A 183 -21.48 1.43 -9.76
N PHE A 184 -21.01 1.21 -8.53
CA PHE A 184 -19.61 1.38 -8.18
C PHE A 184 -18.87 0.06 -8.29
N PHE A 185 -17.74 0.09 -8.98
CA PHE A 185 -16.74 -0.95 -8.92
C PHE A 185 -15.81 -0.68 -7.73
N ARG A 186 -15.53 -1.74 -6.96
CA ARG A 186 -14.66 -1.74 -5.79
C ARG A 186 -13.49 -2.68 -6.05
N GLN A 187 -12.28 -2.25 -5.71
CA GLN A 187 -11.10 -3.11 -5.85
C GLN A 187 -10.06 -2.81 -4.78
N LEU A 188 -9.49 -3.85 -4.20
CA LEU A 188 -8.38 -3.72 -3.26
C LEU A 188 -7.11 -3.25 -3.98
N ARG A 189 -6.49 -2.22 -3.42
CA ARG A 189 -5.27 -1.59 -3.92
C ARG A 189 -4.27 -1.47 -2.77
N ARG A 190 -2.97 -1.59 -3.07
CA ARG A 190 -1.91 -1.29 -2.10
C ARG A 190 -1.74 0.23 -1.97
N GLY A 191 -1.86 0.71 -0.74
CA GLY A 191 -1.68 2.11 -0.34
C GLY A 191 -0.41 2.32 0.47
N GLN A 192 -0.42 3.37 1.30
CA GLN A 192 0.75 3.78 2.07
C GLN A 192 1.21 2.70 3.07
N GLY A 193 2.52 2.45 3.14
CA GLY A 193 3.12 1.38 3.94
C GLY A 193 2.70 -0.03 3.50
N GLY A 194 2.18 -0.19 2.28
CA GLY A 194 1.66 -1.46 1.77
C GLY A 194 0.29 -1.85 2.31
N ARG A 195 -0.39 -0.98 3.08
CA ARG A 195 -1.73 -1.26 3.60
C ARG A 195 -2.74 -1.33 2.45
N ALA A 196 -3.58 -2.35 2.44
CA ALA A 196 -4.66 -2.45 1.46
C ALA A 196 -5.77 -1.42 1.76
N PHE A 197 -6.36 -0.86 0.72
CA PHE A 197 -7.57 -0.03 0.81
C PHE A 197 -8.50 -0.33 -0.36
N THR A 198 -9.80 -0.03 -0.19
CA THR A 198 -10.80 -0.22 -1.24
C THR A 198 -10.88 1.03 -2.11
N LEU A 199 -10.51 0.91 -3.38
CA LEU A 199 -10.64 1.97 -4.37
C LEU A 199 -12.04 1.95 -5.00
N TYR A 200 -12.69 3.12 -5.09
CA TYR A 200 -14.01 3.28 -5.70
C TYR A 200 -13.91 3.92 -7.09
N LYS A 201 -14.59 3.35 -8.09
CA LYS A 201 -14.76 3.95 -9.42
C LYS A 201 -16.15 3.62 -9.97
N PHE A 202 -16.63 4.34 -10.99
CA PHE A 202 -17.83 3.86 -11.69
C PHE A 202 -17.51 2.59 -12.45
N ARG A 203 -18.47 1.67 -12.47
CA ARG A 203 -18.33 0.46 -13.26
C ARG A 203 -18.36 0.81 -14.75
N SER A 204 -17.23 0.55 -15.41
CA SER A 204 -17.04 0.76 -16.85
C SER A 204 -16.96 -0.55 -17.63
N MET A 205 -17.04 -1.70 -16.96
CA MET A 205 -16.88 -3.03 -17.52
C MET A 205 -18.09 -3.89 -17.18
N ILE A 206 -18.28 -4.99 -17.93
CA ILE A 206 -19.30 -5.99 -17.61
C ILE A 206 -19.08 -6.56 -16.21
N ASP A 207 -20.16 -7.06 -15.61
CA ASP A 207 -20.08 -7.69 -14.30
C ASP A 207 -19.21 -8.96 -14.37
N GLY A 208 -18.41 -9.21 -13.34
CA GLY A 208 -17.44 -10.32 -13.35
C GLY A 208 -16.21 -10.15 -14.26
N ALA A 209 -15.97 -8.97 -14.83
CA ALA A 209 -14.84 -8.71 -15.74
C ALA A 209 -13.45 -9.04 -15.16
N GLU A 210 -13.27 -9.01 -13.83
CA GLU A 210 -12.00 -9.40 -13.19
C GLU A 210 -11.70 -10.90 -13.36
N ALA A 211 -12.71 -11.76 -13.27
CA ALA A 211 -12.54 -13.22 -13.43
C ALA A 211 -12.08 -13.59 -14.85
N MET A 212 -12.34 -12.73 -15.85
CA MET A 212 -11.91 -12.92 -17.23
C MET A 212 -10.45 -12.51 -17.47
N GLN A 213 -9.80 -11.81 -16.53
CA GLN A 213 -8.44 -11.28 -16.71
C GLN A 213 -7.39 -12.37 -17.03
N PRO A 214 -7.37 -13.55 -16.37
CA PRO A 214 -6.41 -14.61 -16.69
C PRO A 214 -6.48 -15.07 -18.15
N ALA A 215 -7.69 -15.26 -18.68
CA ALA A 215 -7.92 -15.67 -20.07
C ALA A 215 -7.49 -14.60 -21.10
N LEU A 216 -7.39 -13.33 -20.68
CA LEU A 216 -7.00 -12.21 -21.52
C LEU A 216 -5.52 -11.82 -21.36
N ARG A 217 -4.72 -12.54 -20.57
CA ARG A 217 -3.29 -12.25 -20.37
C ARG A 217 -2.48 -12.25 -21.66
N CYS A 218 -2.82 -13.10 -22.63
CA CYS A 218 -2.16 -13.13 -23.94
C CYS A 218 -2.37 -11.83 -24.76
N ARG A 219 -3.34 -10.99 -24.38
CA ARG A 219 -3.63 -9.71 -25.03
C ARG A 219 -3.09 -8.51 -24.24
N ASN A 220 -2.32 -8.73 -23.18
CA ASN A 220 -1.73 -7.65 -22.39
C ASN A 220 -0.72 -6.86 -23.25
N GLU A 221 -0.91 -5.55 -23.34
CA GLU A 221 -0.04 -4.64 -24.10
C GLU A 221 0.99 -3.93 -23.20
N GLN A 222 0.94 -4.18 -21.88
CA GLN A 222 1.85 -3.60 -20.91
C GLN A 222 2.87 -4.63 -20.42
N ASP A 223 4.11 -4.19 -20.22
CA ASP A 223 5.17 -4.99 -19.63
C ASP A 223 5.05 -5.07 -18.10
N GLY A 224 5.73 -6.05 -17.51
CA GLY A 224 5.72 -6.25 -16.06
C GLY A 224 4.36 -6.70 -15.50
N PRO A 225 4.07 -6.39 -14.23
CA PRO A 225 2.89 -6.89 -13.53
C PRO A 225 1.60 -6.15 -13.89
N ALA A 226 1.69 -4.97 -14.52
CA ALA A 226 0.53 -4.16 -14.86
C ALA A 226 -0.23 -4.75 -16.05
N PHE A 227 -1.57 -4.72 -15.97
CA PHE A 227 -2.44 -5.22 -17.03
C PHE A 227 -3.15 -4.09 -17.78
N LYS A 228 -2.94 -3.99 -19.09
CA LYS A 228 -3.59 -3.00 -19.97
C LYS A 228 -3.90 -3.63 -21.34
N ILE A 229 -5.13 -3.45 -21.81
CA ILE A 229 -5.56 -3.79 -23.17
C ILE A 229 -6.20 -2.54 -23.77
N LYS A 230 -5.78 -2.10 -24.97
CA LYS A 230 -6.33 -0.90 -25.60
C LYS A 230 -7.77 -1.10 -26.07
N ALA A 231 -8.03 -2.22 -26.73
CA ALA A 231 -9.37 -2.64 -27.17
C ALA A 231 -9.90 -3.78 -26.26
N ASP A 232 -10.12 -3.45 -25.00
CA ASP A 232 -10.58 -4.42 -23.99
C ASP A 232 -12.05 -4.82 -24.24
N PRO A 233 -12.34 -6.11 -24.54
CA PRO A 233 -13.69 -6.57 -24.86
C PRO A 233 -14.65 -6.52 -23.66
N ARG A 234 -14.12 -6.34 -22.44
CA ARG A 234 -14.92 -6.30 -21.21
C ARG A 234 -15.56 -4.92 -20.97
N ILE A 235 -15.15 -3.89 -21.71
CA ILE A 235 -15.65 -2.51 -21.53
C ILE A 235 -17.03 -2.36 -22.15
N THR A 236 -17.99 -1.81 -21.39
CA THR A 236 -19.34 -1.52 -21.90
C THR A 236 -19.35 -0.28 -22.80
N PRO A 237 -20.34 -0.09 -23.70
CA PRO A 237 -20.42 1.11 -24.52
C PRO A 237 -20.41 2.41 -23.71
N LEU A 238 -21.21 2.49 -22.63
CA LEU A 238 -21.17 3.60 -21.68
C LEU A 238 -19.81 3.69 -20.96
N GLY A 239 -19.25 2.55 -20.56
CA GLY A 239 -17.93 2.49 -19.93
C GLY A 239 -16.81 3.07 -20.78
N ARG A 240 -16.89 2.93 -22.11
CA ARG A 240 -15.95 3.56 -23.05
C ARG A 240 -16.02 5.08 -22.97
N PHE A 241 -17.23 5.65 -22.87
CA PHE A 241 -17.42 7.08 -22.68
C PHE A 241 -16.89 7.55 -21.32
N LEU A 242 -17.19 6.82 -20.23
CA LEU A 242 -16.72 7.17 -18.89
C LEU A 242 -15.19 7.18 -18.82
N ARG A 243 -14.52 6.16 -19.36
CA ARG A 243 -13.04 6.08 -19.41
C ARG A 243 -12.42 7.18 -20.26
N ARG A 244 -13.02 7.48 -21.42
CA ARG A 244 -12.53 8.53 -22.33
C ARG A 244 -12.57 9.91 -21.67
N THR A 245 -13.58 10.15 -20.83
CA THR A 245 -13.77 11.42 -20.12
C THR A 245 -13.09 11.43 -18.75
N GLY A 246 -12.57 10.30 -18.27
CA GLY A 246 -12.07 10.13 -16.90
C GLY A 246 -13.17 10.20 -15.84
N LEU A 247 -14.45 10.21 -16.24
CA LEU A 247 -15.58 10.34 -15.32
C LEU A 247 -15.67 9.15 -14.37
N ASP A 248 -15.22 7.97 -14.79
CA ASP A 248 -15.22 6.77 -13.96
C ASP A 248 -14.33 6.87 -12.74
N GLU A 249 -13.30 7.73 -12.75
CA GLU A 249 -12.35 7.85 -11.65
C GLU A 249 -12.80 8.82 -10.54
N PHE A 250 -13.75 9.72 -10.78
CA PHE A 250 -14.16 10.72 -9.77
C PHE A 250 -14.71 10.16 -8.45
N PRO A 251 -15.34 8.98 -8.36
CA PRO A 251 -15.66 8.37 -7.06
C PRO A 251 -14.45 8.18 -6.14
N GLN A 252 -13.22 8.14 -6.68
CA GLN A 252 -11.99 8.11 -5.89
C GLN A 252 -11.76 9.39 -5.06
N LEU A 253 -12.44 10.52 -5.35
CA LEU A 253 -12.42 11.71 -4.49
C LEU A 253 -12.92 11.39 -3.07
N TRP A 254 -13.79 10.38 -2.93
CA TRP A 254 -14.20 9.87 -1.62
C TRP A 254 -13.04 9.20 -0.87
N ASN A 255 -12.17 8.44 -1.57
CA ASN A 255 -10.95 7.89 -0.98
C ASN A 255 -9.99 8.99 -0.54
N VAL A 256 -9.91 10.08 -1.29
CA VAL A 256 -9.12 11.27 -0.90
C VAL A 256 -9.69 11.87 0.38
N LEU A 257 -11.00 12.07 0.50
CA LEU A 257 -11.61 12.57 1.73
C LEU A 257 -11.38 11.65 2.93
N LYS A 258 -11.54 10.34 2.77
CA LYS A 258 -11.24 9.34 3.81
C LYS A 258 -9.78 9.35 4.26
N GLY A 259 -8.87 9.78 3.39
CA GLY A 259 -7.44 9.84 3.65
C GLY A 259 -6.67 8.61 3.18
N ASP A 260 -7.33 7.68 2.46
CA ASP A 260 -6.69 6.53 1.80
C ASP A 260 -5.78 6.98 0.65
N MET A 261 -6.18 8.08 -0.02
CA MET A 261 -5.51 8.65 -1.19
C MET A 261 -5.20 10.14 -0.99
N THR A 262 -4.35 10.66 -1.86
CA THR A 262 -4.06 12.09 -2.09
C THR A 262 -4.53 12.49 -3.48
N LEU A 263 -4.76 13.78 -3.75
CA LEU A 263 -5.07 14.23 -5.12
C LEU A 263 -3.90 13.93 -6.05
N VAL A 264 -2.66 14.21 -5.62
CA VAL A 264 -1.44 13.97 -6.41
C VAL A 264 -0.54 12.97 -5.71
N GLY A 265 -0.15 11.90 -6.40
CA GLY A 265 0.69 10.84 -5.86
C GLY A 265 0.94 9.68 -6.85
N PRO A 266 1.71 8.66 -6.46
CA PRO A 266 1.88 7.44 -7.26
C PRO A 266 0.54 6.75 -7.53
N ARG A 267 0.33 6.23 -8.74
CA ARG A 267 -0.96 5.60 -9.10
C ARG A 267 -1.16 4.28 -8.31
N PRO A 268 -2.23 4.06 -7.55
CA PRO A 268 -2.42 2.82 -6.79
C PRO A 268 -2.54 1.61 -7.74
N LEU A 269 -1.84 0.51 -7.44
CA LEU A 269 -1.87 -0.75 -8.20
C LEU A 269 -2.78 -1.77 -7.48
N PRO A 270 -3.45 -2.69 -8.21
CA PRO A 270 -4.11 -3.84 -7.58
C PRO A 270 -3.14 -4.59 -6.71
N CYS A 271 -3.61 -5.18 -5.60
CA CYS A 271 -2.71 -5.91 -4.68
C CYS A 271 -1.88 -6.96 -5.42
N ARG A 272 -2.53 -7.81 -6.24
CA ARG A 272 -1.85 -8.81 -7.08
C ARG A 272 -0.71 -8.24 -7.92
N GLU A 273 -0.90 -7.11 -8.60
CA GLU A 273 0.14 -6.51 -9.44
C GLU A 273 1.25 -5.86 -8.59
N SER A 274 0.87 -5.20 -7.50
CA SER A 274 1.79 -4.53 -6.58
C SER A 274 2.67 -5.49 -5.79
N ASP A 275 2.16 -6.68 -5.49
CA ASP A 275 2.87 -7.70 -4.70
C ASP A 275 3.87 -8.47 -5.58
N THR A 276 3.57 -8.59 -6.88
CA THR A 276 4.52 -9.13 -7.90
C THR A 276 5.52 -8.10 -8.42
N SER A 277 5.50 -6.88 -7.89
CA SER A 277 6.45 -5.83 -8.30
C SER A 277 7.81 -6.06 -7.66
N GLU A 278 8.88 -5.66 -8.35
CA GLU A 278 10.24 -5.75 -7.80
C GLU A 278 10.35 -4.91 -6.54
N THR A 279 11.22 -5.32 -5.62
CA THR A 279 11.33 -4.71 -4.29
C THR A 279 11.56 -3.19 -4.34
N TRP A 280 12.45 -2.73 -5.22
CA TRP A 280 12.71 -1.30 -5.39
C TRP A 280 11.49 -0.52 -5.92
N GLN A 281 10.62 -1.16 -6.71
CA GLN A 281 9.40 -0.56 -7.26
C GLN A 281 8.36 -0.33 -6.16
N ARG A 282 8.34 -1.19 -5.13
CA ARG A 282 7.45 -1.08 -3.97
C ARG A 282 7.77 0.14 -3.08
N ARG A 283 8.90 0.82 -3.26
CA ARG A 283 9.22 2.11 -2.59
C ARG A 283 8.16 3.20 -2.82
N ARG A 284 7.37 3.10 -3.87
CA ARG A 284 6.23 4.00 -4.14
C ARG A 284 5.19 3.96 -3.04
N LEU A 285 5.09 2.83 -2.33
CA LEU A 285 4.16 2.60 -1.23
C LEU A 285 4.57 3.37 0.03
N ASP A 286 5.76 3.97 0.08
CA ASP A 286 6.15 4.85 1.18
C ASP A 286 5.22 6.07 1.26
N ALA A 287 4.67 6.51 0.14
CA ALA A 287 3.75 7.64 0.06
C ALA A 287 2.30 7.21 -0.16
N LYS A 288 1.37 8.11 0.15
CA LYS A 288 -0.03 7.90 -0.20
C LYS A 288 -0.22 7.86 -1.72
N PRO A 289 -1.04 6.92 -2.22
CA PRO A 289 -1.37 6.85 -3.63
C PRO A 289 -2.19 8.07 -4.10
N GLY A 290 -1.97 8.47 -5.34
CA GLY A 290 -2.61 9.62 -5.98
C GLY A 290 -3.82 9.27 -6.83
N LEU A 291 -4.80 10.18 -6.86
CA LEU A 291 -5.83 10.21 -7.90
C LEU A 291 -5.20 10.56 -9.25
N THR A 292 -4.41 11.64 -9.28
CA THR A 292 -3.54 12.00 -10.40
C THR A 292 -2.08 11.66 -10.11
N CYS A 293 -1.34 11.30 -11.15
CA CYS A 293 0.09 10.98 -11.08
C CYS A 293 0.92 11.72 -12.14
N ILE A 294 2.24 11.77 -11.92
CA ILE A 294 3.17 12.54 -12.75
C ILE A 294 3.14 12.14 -14.23
N TRP A 295 2.94 10.85 -14.51
CA TRP A 295 3.00 10.31 -15.86
C TRP A 295 1.67 10.34 -16.61
N GLN A 296 0.52 10.44 -15.92
CA GLN A 296 -0.78 10.62 -16.58
C GLN A 296 -0.76 11.85 -17.49
N SER A 297 0.01 12.88 -17.14
CA SER A 297 0.20 14.07 -17.96
C SER A 297 1.09 13.88 -19.21
N ARG A 298 1.83 12.77 -19.32
CA ARG A 298 2.83 12.51 -20.39
C ARG A 298 2.34 11.59 -21.52
N GLY A 299 1.08 11.16 -21.50
CA GLY A 299 0.48 10.30 -22.52
C GLY A 299 0.65 8.80 -22.22
N HIS A 300 -0.43 8.04 -22.43
CA HIS A 300 -0.62 6.69 -21.87
C HIS A 300 0.12 5.55 -22.58
N ASP A 301 0.76 5.78 -23.73
CA ASP A 301 1.01 4.70 -24.70
C ASP A 301 2.49 4.35 -24.98
N LYS A 302 3.46 4.88 -24.23
CA LYS A 302 4.90 4.62 -24.50
C LYS A 302 5.81 4.44 -23.28
N VAL A 303 5.26 4.26 -22.08
CA VAL A 303 6.07 4.18 -20.86
C VAL A 303 6.08 2.74 -20.34
N SER A 304 7.27 2.12 -20.33
CA SER A 304 7.46 0.80 -19.72
C SER A 304 7.14 0.83 -18.23
N PHE A 305 6.77 -0.30 -17.64
CA PHE A 305 6.43 -0.37 -16.22
C PHE A 305 7.59 0.11 -15.34
N ALA A 306 8.83 -0.28 -15.66
CA ALA A 306 10.00 0.19 -14.93
C ALA A 306 10.18 1.72 -15.02
N GLU A 307 9.94 2.33 -16.19
CA GLU A 307 10.04 3.78 -16.34
C GLU A 307 8.91 4.51 -15.61
N TRP A 308 7.70 3.96 -15.60
CA TRP A 308 6.61 4.43 -14.75
C TRP A 308 7.05 4.42 -13.29
N MET A 309 7.56 3.31 -12.76
CA MET A 309 8.04 3.25 -11.38
C MET A 309 9.11 4.31 -11.08
N ARG A 310 10.07 4.54 -11.99
CA ARG A 310 11.07 5.61 -11.86
C ARG A 310 10.46 7.02 -11.89
N MET A 311 9.41 7.25 -12.67
CA MET A 311 8.67 8.51 -12.66
C MET A 311 8.00 8.75 -11.30
N ASP A 312 7.35 7.72 -10.74
CA ASP A 312 6.73 7.80 -9.42
C ASP A 312 7.79 8.13 -8.34
N MET A 313 8.96 7.49 -8.34
CA MET A 313 10.04 7.82 -7.39
C MET A 313 10.56 9.25 -7.55
N ARG A 314 10.78 9.72 -8.79
CA ARG A 314 11.22 11.10 -9.06
C ARG A 314 10.21 12.13 -8.56
N TYR A 315 8.93 11.82 -8.62
CA TYR A 315 7.89 12.66 -8.03
C TYR A 315 8.02 12.71 -6.51
N LEU A 316 8.20 11.57 -5.83
CA LEU A 316 8.33 11.52 -4.37
C LEU A 316 9.52 12.33 -3.83
N GLU A 317 10.62 12.37 -4.59
CA GLU A 317 11.82 13.15 -4.25
C GLU A 317 11.64 14.67 -4.42
N ARG A 318 10.73 15.10 -5.30
CA ARG A 318 10.59 16.52 -5.71
C ARG A 318 9.26 17.14 -5.31
N GLN A 319 8.38 16.37 -4.67
CA GLN A 319 7.02 16.80 -4.34
C GLN A 319 7.02 18.14 -3.58
N ASN A 320 6.26 19.09 -4.10
CA ASN A 320 6.08 20.41 -3.52
C ASN A 320 4.76 21.00 -4.03
N LEU A 321 4.29 22.07 -3.38
CA LEU A 321 3.00 22.68 -3.69
C LEU A 321 2.85 23.08 -5.17
N SER A 322 3.90 23.65 -5.77
CA SER A 322 3.88 24.11 -7.17
C SER A 322 3.79 22.94 -8.15
N LEU A 323 4.56 21.87 -7.90
CA LEU A 323 4.49 20.65 -8.71
C LEU A 323 3.10 20.01 -8.67
N ASP A 324 2.52 19.91 -7.47
CA ASP A 324 1.19 19.32 -7.28
C ASP A 324 0.10 20.16 -7.95
N ALA A 325 0.09 21.48 -7.71
CA ALA A 325 -0.86 22.39 -8.35
C ALA A 325 -0.75 22.32 -9.88
N GLY A 326 0.47 22.25 -10.41
CA GLY A 326 0.71 22.08 -11.84
C GLY A 326 0.19 20.75 -12.40
N LEU A 327 0.31 19.65 -11.65
CA LEU A 327 -0.23 18.35 -12.05
C LEU A 327 -1.75 18.33 -12.00
N ILE A 328 -2.38 18.89 -10.96
CA ILE A 328 -3.83 19.04 -10.86
C ILE A 328 -4.36 19.85 -12.04
N ALA A 329 -3.79 21.01 -12.32
CA ALA A 329 -4.20 21.87 -13.42
C ALA A 329 -4.12 21.15 -14.78
N LYS A 330 -3.04 20.40 -15.03
CA LYS A 330 -2.89 19.59 -16.24
C LYS A 330 -3.95 18.51 -16.35
N THR A 331 -4.28 17.83 -15.26
CA THR A 331 -5.33 16.80 -15.24
C THR A 331 -6.71 17.41 -15.52
N VAL A 332 -7.05 18.52 -14.87
CA VAL A 332 -8.32 19.23 -15.11
C VAL A 332 -8.42 19.67 -16.57
N PHE A 333 -7.35 20.26 -17.12
CA PHE A 333 -7.32 20.68 -18.51
C PHE A 333 -7.47 19.51 -19.48
N MET A 334 -6.81 18.37 -19.21
CA MET A 334 -6.93 17.17 -20.04
C MET A 334 -8.36 16.65 -20.07
N VAL A 335 -9.02 16.54 -18.91
CA VAL A 335 -10.42 16.10 -18.79
C VAL A 335 -11.37 17.04 -19.52
N VAL A 336 -11.20 18.36 -19.35
CA VAL A 336 -12.03 19.37 -20.02
C VAL A 336 -11.82 19.36 -21.53
N ARG A 337 -10.58 19.20 -22.02
CA ARG A 337 -10.28 19.21 -23.45
C ARG A 337 -10.75 17.94 -24.15
N CYS A 338 -10.71 16.79 -23.49
CA CYS A 338 -11.34 15.55 -23.97
C CYS A 338 -12.86 15.70 -24.17
N LYS A 339 -13.53 16.61 -23.46
CA LYS A 339 -14.94 16.96 -23.68
C LYS A 339 -15.16 17.79 -24.96
N ALA A 340 -14.16 18.55 -25.41
CA ALA A 340 -14.26 19.45 -26.56
C ALA A 340 -13.90 18.80 -27.91
N SER A 341 -13.27 17.62 -27.90
CA SER A 341 -12.87 16.87 -29.11
C SER A 341 -13.78 15.67 -29.40
N GLY A 342 -15.02 15.70 -28.89
CA GLY A 342 -16.00 14.61 -28.95
C GLY A 342 -16.97 14.75 -30.10
#